data_AF-A0A2V6NMK0-F1
#
_entry.id   AF-A0A2V6NMK0-F1
#
_cell.length_a   1.000
_cell.length_b   1.000
_cell.length_c   1.000
_cell.angle_alpha   90.00
_cell.angle_beta   90.00
_cell.angle_gamma   90.00
#
_symmetry.space_group_name_H-M   'P 1'
#
loop_
_entity.id
_entity.type
_entity.pdbx_description
1 polymer ?
#
loop_
_entity_poly.entity_id
_entity_poly.type
_entity_poly.pdbx_seq_one_letter_code
_entity_poly.pdbx_strand_id
1 'polypeptide(L)'
;MHQYLVGGGFGGKQDYDEILAAAYCAKEAGRPVKLIQTREANFATSFPRTPTYHKLRAGLKGGELAAMNHDIVCGWMGPRFFVGKKYGSDWLQLDAVDGTKRDIDQWSIGGSDHWYSVKNHRVRAWNHDQTTWAVQASALRTVSNSYNMFVVESFLDEVAHALGRDPL
;
A
#
# COMPACT_ATOMS: atom_id res chain seq x y z
N MET A 1 -8.35 -25.24 -6.61
CA MET A 1 -7.37 -24.76 -5.60
C MET A 1 -7.74 -25.37 -4.25
N HIS A 2 -6.79 -25.98 -3.55
CA HIS A 2 -7.02 -26.55 -2.20
C HIS A 2 -6.05 -25.88 -1.22
N GLN A 3 -6.58 -25.27 -0.16
CA GLN A 3 -5.77 -24.62 0.87
C GLN A 3 -5.25 -25.65 1.88
N TYR A 4 -4.01 -25.48 2.33
CA TYR A 4 -3.38 -26.31 3.35
C TYR A 4 -3.06 -25.47 4.59
N LEU A 5 -2.71 -26.16 5.70
CA LEU A 5 -2.14 -25.50 6.86
C LEU A 5 -0.91 -24.69 6.44
N VAL A 6 -0.88 -23.42 6.83
CA VAL A 6 0.09 -22.45 6.34
C VAL A 6 0.80 -21.77 7.52
N GLY A 7 2.14 -21.79 7.50
CA GLY A 7 2.98 -21.16 8.53
C GLY A 7 3.06 -19.64 8.40
N GLY A 8 1.92 -18.95 8.51
CA GLY A 8 1.82 -17.49 8.37
C GLY A 8 1.93 -16.99 6.92
N GLY A 9 1.38 -15.81 6.66
CA GLY A 9 1.39 -15.18 5.33
C GLY A 9 1.63 -13.68 5.38
N PHE A 10 0.93 -12.96 6.28
CA PHE A 10 1.11 -11.52 6.48
C PHE A 10 1.00 -10.66 5.20
N GLY A 11 0.28 -11.16 4.19
CA GLY A 11 0.14 -10.55 2.86
C GLY A 11 0.99 -11.22 1.77
N GLY A 12 2.21 -11.68 2.10
CA GLY A 12 3.15 -12.30 1.14
C GLY A 12 2.76 -13.71 0.64
N LYS A 13 1.56 -14.20 0.94
CA LYS A 13 0.99 -15.45 0.39
C LYS A 13 -0.32 -15.21 -0.36
N GLN A 14 -0.60 -13.96 -0.74
CA GLN A 14 -1.72 -13.61 -1.61
C GLN A 14 -1.33 -13.68 -3.09
N ASP A 15 -0.04 -13.71 -3.39
CA ASP A 15 0.51 -13.87 -4.73
C ASP A 15 0.32 -15.29 -5.27
N TYR A 16 0.25 -15.42 -6.59
CA TYR A 16 -0.10 -16.67 -7.27
C TYR A 16 1.08 -17.35 -7.98
N ASP A 17 2.23 -16.69 -8.05
CA ASP A 17 3.38 -17.07 -8.87
C ASP A 17 3.84 -18.52 -8.63
N GLU A 18 4.00 -18.92 -7.37
CA GLU A 18 4.44 -20.28 -7.01
C GLU A 18 3.42 -21.36 -7.42
N ILE A 19 2.13 -21.05 -7.28
CA ILE A 19 1.04 -21.95 -7.59
C ILE A 19 0.94 -22.12 -9.11
N LEU A 20 1.06 -21.02 -9.85
CA LEU A 20 1.08 -21.03 -11.32
C LEU A 20 2.29 -21.79 -11.84
N ALA A 21 3.47 -21.60 -11.26
CA ALA A 21 4.68 -22.33 -11.62
C ALA A 21 4.50 -23.85 -11.40
N ALA A 22 4.01 -24.25 -10.22
CA ALA A 22 3.77 -25.67 -9.91
C ALA A 22 2.72 -26.30 -10.84
N ALA A 23 1.62 -25.58 -11.12
CA ALA A 23 0.56 -26.04 -12.02
C ALA A 23 1.06 -26.19 -13.47
N TYR A 24 1.86 -25.23 -13.95
CA TYR A 24 2.47 -25.28 -15.27
C TYR A 24 3.43 -26.48 -15.38
N CYS A 25 4.32 -26.67 -14.40
CA CYS A 25 5.22 -27.82 -14.39
C CYS A 25 4.46 -29.16 -14.35
N ALA A 26 3.38 -29.26 -13.56
CA ALA A 26 2.57 -30.48 -13.51
C ALA A 26 1.90 -30.79 -14.85
N LYS A 27 1.41 -29.76 -15.55
CA LYS A 27 0.83 -29.87 -16.89
C LYS A 27 1.85 -30.39 -17.90
N GLU A 28 3.03 -29.77 -17.96
CA GLU A 28 4.07 -30.15 -18.92
C GLU A 28 4.69 -31.53 -18.61
N ALA A 29 4.87 -31.86 -17.33
CA ALA A 29 5.45 -33.14 -16.92
C ALA A 29 4.48 -34.33 -16.98
N GLY A 30 3.17 -34.07 -17.11
CA GLY A 30 2.12 -35.09 -17.12
C GLY A 30 2.04 -35.91 -15.82
N ARG A 31 2.53 -35.38 -14.70
CA ARG A 31 2.62 -36.06 -13.40
C ARG A 31 2.54 -35.06 -12.23
N PRO A 32 2.23 -35.51 -11.01
CA PRO A 32 2.23 -34.64 -9.83
C PRO A 32 3.59 -33.96 -9.60
N VAL A 33 3.57 -32.67 -9.25
CA VAL A 33 4.74 -31.86 -8.92
C VAL A 33 4.60 -31.32 -7.50
N LYS A 34 5.69 -31.41 -6.72
CA LYS A 34 5.81 -30.75 -5.40
C LYS A 34 6.85 -29.64 -5.51
N LEU A 35 6.43 -28.40 -5.31
CA LEU A 35 7.31 -27.23 -5.28
C LEU A 35 7.49 -26.77 -3.84
N ILE A 36 8.75 -26.69 -3.39
CA ILE A 36 9.13 -26.14 -2.09
C ILE A 36 10.30 -25.19 -2.35
N GLN A 37 10.12 -23.91 -2.02
CA GLN A 37 11.20 -22.93 -2.11
C GLN A 37 12.15 -23.07 -0.93
N THR A 38 13.44 -22.80 -1.16
CA THR A 38 14.35 -22.52 -0.05
C THR A 38 13.99 -21.17 0.57
N ARG A 39 14.51 -20.89 1.76
CA ARG A 39 14.24 -19.61 2.43
C ARG A 39 14.78 -18.44 1.60
N GLU A 40 15.97 -18.60 1.04
CA GLU A 40 16.68 -17.60 0.25
C GLU A 40 15.94 -17.34 -1.07
N ALA A 41 15.50 -18.39 -1.75
CA ALA A 41 14.70 -18.26 -2.98
C ALA A 41 13.38 -17.54 -2.69
N ASN A 42 12.67 -17.94 -1.63
CA ASN A 42 11.44 -17.26 -1.21
C ASN A 42 11.67 -15.77 -0.95
N PHE A 43 12.76 -15.37 -0.29
CA PHE A 43 13.06 -13.94 -0.10
C PHE A 43 13.40 -13.24 -1.42
N ALA A 44 14.21 -13.86 -2.27
CA ALA A 44 14.64 -13.30 -3.54
C ALA A 44 13.50 -13.12 -4.56
N THR A 45 12.47 -13.97 -4.49
CA THR A 45 11.30 -13.91 -5.38
C THR A 45 10.05 -13.37 -4.71
N SER A 46 10.12 -13.01 -3.42
CA SER A 46 9.00 -12.38 -2.71
C SER A 46 8.85 -10.92 -3.09
N PHE A 47 7.62 -10.45 -2.96
CA PHE A 47 7.25 -9.09 -3.25
C PHE A 47 7.17 -8.28 -1.95
N PRO A 48 8.05 -7.29 -1.74
CA PRO A 48 8.06 -6.53 -0.51
C PRO A 48 7.01 -5.42 -0.53
N ARG A 49 6.94 -4.70 0.59
CA ARG A 49 6.18 -3.45 0.68
C ARG A 49 6.73 -2.38 -0.28
N THR A 50 5.84 -1.59 -0.86
CA THR A 50 6.20 -0.45 -1.72
C THR A 50 7.02 0.60 -0.95
N PRO A 51 8.15 1.09 -1.47
CA PRO A 51 8.81 2.26 -0.90
C PRO A 51 7.97 3.50 -1.18
N THR A 52 7.85 4.36 -0.18
CA THR A 52 6.99 5.53 -0.24
C THR A 52 7.78 6.81 0.03
N TYR A 53 7.39 7.87 -0.68
CA TYR A 53 7.82 9.22 -0.38
C TYR A 53 6.61 10.01 0.11
N HIS A 54 6.79 10.74 1.21
CA HIS A 54 5.76 11.57 1.81
C HIS A 54 6.26 12.99 2.03
N LYS A 55 5.38 13.96 1.84
CA LYS A 55 5.61 15.35 2.22
C LYS A 55 4.36 15.92 2.86
N LEU A 56 4.49 16.40 4.09
CA LEU A 56 3.38 16.94 4.87
C LEU A 56 3.59 18.42 5.18
N ARG A 57 2.48 19.15 5.26
CA ARG A 57 2.44 20.55 5.66
C ARG A 57 1.18 20.82 6.47
N ALA A 58 1.34 21.55 7.57
CA ALA A 58 0.26 22.00 8.43
C ALA A 58 0.04 23.50 8.24
N GLY A 59 -1.22 23.90 8.19
CA GLY A 59 -1.64 25.28 8.38
C GLY A 59 -2.23 25.44 9.77
N LEU A 60 -1.71 26.36 10.56
CA LEU A 60 -2.17 26.63 11.92
C LEU A 60 -2.97 27.93 11.97
N LYS A 61 -4.06 27.95 12.73
CA LYS A 61 -4.85 29.16 12.97
C LYS A 61 -5.34 29.18 14.42
N GLY A 62 -4.95 30.23 15.16
CA GLY A 62 -5.34 30.37 16.57
C GLY A 62 -4.81 29.25 17.46
N GLY A 63 -3.64 28.68 17.13
CA GLY A 63 -3.05 27.56 17.87
C GLY A 63 -3.63 26.18 17.52
N GLU A 64 -4.58 26.10 16.59
CA GLU A 64 -5.22 24.85 16.16
C GLU A 64 -4.82 24.45 14.73
N LEU A 65 -4.84 23.15 14.46
CA LEU A 65 -4.60 22.60 13.12
C LEU A 65 -5.79 22.94 12.19
N ALA A 66 -5.58 23.88 11.29
CA ALA A 66 -6.62 24.39 10.39
C ALA A 66 -6.58 23.73 9.00
N ALA A 67 -5.40 23.30 8.56
CA ALA A 67 -5.21 22.66 7.26
C ALA A 67 -4.08 21.62 7.29
N MET A 68 -4.19 20.61 6.45
CA MET A 68 -3.17 19.58 6.26
C MET A 68 -3.09 19.21 4.79
N ASN A 69 -1.87 19.24 4.24
CA ASN A 69 -1.57 18.74 2.91
C ASN A 69 -0.63 17.54 3.04
N HIS A 70 -0.99 16.42 2.43
CA HIS A 70 -0.17 15.21 2.37
C HIS A 70 0.08 14.82 0.91
N ASP A 71 1.30 15.01 0.43
CA ASP A 71 1.72 14.49 -0.87
C ASP A 71 2.33 13.09 -0.67
N ILE A 72 1.89 12.13 -1.47
CA ILE A 72 2.32 10.73 -1.41
C ILE A 72 2.72 10.26 -2.81
N VAL A 73 3.91 9.69 -2.93
CA VAL A 73 4.40 9.05 -4.15
C VAL A 73 4.82 7.62 -3.82
N CYS A 74 4.24 6.65 -4.50
CA CYS A 74 4.57 5.24 -4.32
C CYS A 74 4.18 4.43 -5.56
N GLY A 75 4.70 3.21 -5.68
CA GLY A 75 4.19 2.27 -6.68
C GLY A 75 2.86 1.69 -6.24
N TRP A 76 1.84 1.75 -7.11
CA TRP A 76 0.52 1.22 -6.80
C TRP A 76 0.52 -0.31 -6.72
N MET A 77 -0.09 -0.82 -5.67
CA MET A 77 -0.18 -2.24 -5.37
C MET A 77 -1.46 -2.88 -5.93
N GLY A 78 -2.57 -2.14 -6.03
CA GLY A 78 -3.85 -2.63 -6.55
C GLY A 78 -3.73 -3.42 -7.87
N PRO A 79 -3.01 -2.92 -8.90
CA PRO A 79 -2.82 -3.61 -10.17
C PRO A 79 -2.29 -5.05 -10.07
N ARG A 80 -1.47 -5.36 -9.06
CA ARG A 80 -0.90 -6.70 -8.84
C ARG A 80 -1.96 -7.72 -8.44
N PHE A 81 -3.01 -7.26 -7.77
CA PHE A 81 -4.13 -8.08 -7.31
C PHE A 81 -5.34 -8.00 -8.24
N PHE A 82 -5.16 -7.47 -9.47
CA PHE A 82 -6.26 -7.20 -10.40
C PHE A 82 -7.34 -6.29 -9.78
N VAL A 83 -6.91 -5.35 -8.95
CA VAL A 83 -7.76 -4.31 -8.35
C VAL A 83 -7.49 -2.98 -9.07
N GLY A 84 -8.54 -2.24 -9.36
CA GLY A 84 -8.54 -1.05 -10.20
C GLY A 84 -9.63 -1.13 -11.26
N LYS A 85 -10.23 0.02 -11.61
CA LYS A 85 -11.36 0.07 -12.59
C LYS A 85 -11.02 -0.60 -13.92
N LYS A 86 -9.75 -0.53 -14.34
CA LYS A 86 -9.22 -1.19 -15.55
C LYS A 86 -9.36 -2.72 -15.52
N TYR A 87 -9.38 -3.34 -14.34
CA TYR A 87 -9.49 -4.78 -14.15
C TYR A 87 -10.95 -5.22 -13.88
N GLY A 88 -11.91 -4.29 -13.93
CA GLY A 88 -13.30 -4.57 -13.59
C GLY A 88 -13.56 -4.73 -12.09
N SER A 89 -12.63 -4.27 -11.24
CA SER A 89 -12.71 -4.35 -9.78
C SER A 89 -12.46 -2.97 -9.17
N ASP A 90 -13.51 -2.33 -8.65
CA ASP A 90 -13.45 -0.98 -8.05
C ASP A 90 -13.29 -1.03 -6.52
N TRP A 91 -12.81 -2.16 -6.00
CA TRP A 91 -12.72 -2.36 -4.56
C TRP A 91 -11.57 -1.54 -3.95
N LEU A 92 -11.90 -0.73 -2.94
CA LEU A 92 -10.94 0.19 -2.29
C LEU A 92 -10.21 1.07 -3.32
N GLN A 93 -10.98 1.56 -4.29
CA GLN A 93 -10.54 2.55 -5.25
C GLN A 93 -11.40 3.79 -5.08
N LEU A 94 -10.82 4.97 -5.28
CA LEU A 94 -11.51 6.25 -5.18
C LEU A 94 -11.36 7.03 -6.49
N ASP A 95 -12.35 7.86 -6.81
CA ASP A 95 -12.20 8.85 -7.88
C ASP A 95 -11.41 10.06 -7.40
N ALA A 96 -10.41 10.47 -8.19
CA ALA A 96 -9.72 11.72 -7.97
C ALA A 96 -10.69 12.92 -8.01
N VAL A 97 -10.61 13.76 -6.97
CA VAL A 97 -11.47 14.94 -6.80
C VAL A 97 -11.00 16.17 -7.60
N ASP A 98 -9.90 16.06 -8.34
CA ASP A 98 -9.31 17.12 -9.19
C ASP A 98 -9.99 17.27 -10.56
N GLY A 99 -11.11 16.58 -10.77
CA GLY A 99 -11.87 16.57 -12.03
C GLY A 99 -11.30 15.64 -13.10
N THR A 100 -10.12 15.05 -12.89
CA THR A 100 -9.53 14.10 -13.86
C THR A 100 -10.22 12.74 -13.84
N LYS A 101 -10.95 12.40 -12.76
CA LYS A 101 -11.57 11.09 -12.53
C LYS A 101 -10.58 9.93 -12.70
N ARG A 102 -9.30 10.17 -12.42
CA ARG A 102 -8.30 9.12 -12.33
C ARG A 102 -8.60 8.27 -11.10
N ASP A 103 -8.31 6.98 -11.23
CA ASP A 103 -8.39 6.06 -10.11
C ASP A 103 -7.41 6.51 -9.01
N ILE A 104 -7.72 6.22 -7.75
CA ILE A 104 -6.83 6.45 -6.61
C ILE A 104 -6.83 5.17 -5.79
N ASP A 105 -5.66 4.55 -5.72
CA ASP A 105 -5.49 3.23 -5.12
C ASP A 105 -5.36 3.29 -3.60
N GLN A 106 -6.46 3.07 -2.85
CA GLN A 106 -6.43 3.02 -1.38
C GLN A 106 -5.57 1.84 -0.86
N TRP A 107 -5.29 0.83 -1.70
CA TRP A 107 -4.31 -0.20 -1.35
C TRP A 107 -2.91 0.37 -1.13
N SER A 108 -2.63 1.53 -1.69
CA SER A 108 -1.31 2.16 -1.65
C SER A 108 -1.28 3.45 -0.83
N ILE A 109 -2.44 4.07 -0.59
CA ILE A 109 -2.51 5.35 0.15
C ILE A 109 -3.43 5.34 1.38
N GLY A 110 -4.10 4.23 1.67
CA GLY A 110 -4.95 4.08 2.85
C GLY A 110 -4.25 4.47 4.14
N GLY A 111 -4.97 5.15 5.01
CA GLY A 111 -4.43 5.77 6.23
C GLY A 111 -3.91 7.19 6.05
N SER A 112 -3.81 7.68 4.81
CA SER A 112 -3.71 9.13 4.58
C SER A 112 -5.03 9.87 4.85
N ASP A 113 -6.14 9.15 4.92
CA ASP A 113 -7.49 9.57 5.28
C ASP A 113 -7.82 9.32 6.78
N HIS A 114 -6.84 9.60 7.64
CA HIS A 114 -6.81 9.35 9.08
C HIS A 114 -7.95 9.99 9.91
N TRP A 115 -8.01 9.64 11.21
CA TRP A 115 -9.08 10.00 12.15
C TRP A 115 -9.11 11.47 12.62
N TYR A 116 -8.05 12.24 12.43
CA TYR A 116 -8.04 13.65 12.86
C TYR A 116 -9.02 14.51 12.05
N SER A 117 -9.83 15.28 12.76
CA SER A 117 -10.73 16.26 12.15
C SER A 117 -9.94 17.51 11.72
N VAL A 118 -9.60 17.59 10.44
CA VAL A 118 -8.93 18.76 9.85
C VAL A 118 -9.85 19.40 8.83
N LYS A 119 -10.25 20.66 9.07
CA LYS A 119 -11.23 21.37 8.23
C LYS A 119 -10.82 21.41 6.76
N ASN A 120 -9.53 21.60 6.48
CA ASN A 120 -8.99 21.68 5.13
C ASN A 120 -7.92 20.59 4.95
N HIS A 121 -8.35 19.38 4.63
CA HIS A 121 -7.46 18.25 4.41
C HIS A 121 -7.36 17.92 2.92
N ARG A 122 -6.14 17.84 2.38
CA ARG A 122 -5.89 17.40 1.01
C ARG A 122 -4.80 16.34 0.96
N VAL A 123 -5.14 15.20 0.37
CA VAL A 123 -4.18 14.17 -0.03
C VAL A 123 -3.94 14.29 -1.53
N ARG A 124 -2.67 14.30 -1.94
CA ARG A 124 -2.26 14.20 -3.34
C ARG A 124 -1.44 12.93 -3.51
N ALA A 125 -2.03 11.94 -4.15
CA ALA A 125 -1.40 10.67 -4.44
C ALA A 125 -0.90 10.60 -5.89
N TRP A 126 0.26 9.98 -6.09
CA TRP A 126 0.83 9.74 -7.42
C TRP A 126 1.37 8.32 -7.52
N ASN A 127 0.93 7.60 -8.56
CA ASN A 127 1.53 6.31 -8.92
C ASN A 127 2.89 6.53 -9.55
N HIS A 128 3.93 5.91 -9.00
CA HIS A 128 5.26 5.91 -9.58
C HIS A 128 5.53 4.56 -10.25
N ASP A 129 5.28 4.50 -11.56
CA ASP A 129 5.40 3.26 -12.36
C ASP A 129 6.79 2.63 -12.28
N GLN A 130 7.86 3.42 -12.20
CA GLN A 130 9.21 2.88 -12.03
C GLN A 130 9.38 2.16 -10.69
N THR A 131 8.78 2.67 -9.61
CA THR A 131 8.76 1.98 -8.31
C THR A 131 7.93 0.70 -8.40
N THR A 132 6.75 0.78 -9.03
CA THR A 132 5.88 -0.39 -9.26
C THR A 132 6.63 -1.48 -10.01
N TRP A 133 7.36 -1.13 -11.05
CA TRP A 133 8.14 -2.08 -11.86
C TRP A 133 9.36 -2.63 -11.11
N ALA A 134 10.13 -1.78 -10.43
CA ALA A 134 11.41 -2.17 -9.83
C ALA A 134 11.23 -3.06 -8.58
N VAL A 135 10.18 -2.79 -7.79
CA VAL A 135 9.95 -3.48 -6.52
C VAL A 135 8.84 -4.53 -6.64
N GLN A 136 7.90 -4.34 -7.58
CA GLN A 136 6.73 -5.19 -7.75
C GLN A 136 5.96 -5.37 -6.43
N ALA A 137 5.66 -4.25 -5.77
CA ALA A 137 5.16 -4.25 -4.40
C ALA A 137 3.92 -5.14 -4.19
N SER A 138 3.87 -5.80 -3.04
CA SER A 138 2.75 -6.63 -2.61
C SER A 138 2.35 -6.31 -1.17
N ALA A 139 1.29 -6.97 -0.72
CA ALA A 139 0.71 -6.75 0.59
C ALA A 139 1.68 -7.23 1.68
N LEU A 140 1.94 -6.33 2.64
CA LEU A 140 2.47 -6.68 3.95
C LEU A 140 1.43 -6.24 4.98
N ARG A 141 1.32 -6.95 6.11
CA ARG A 141 0.31 -6.71 7.15
C ARG A 141 -0.01 -5.22 7.36
N THR A 142 -1.31 -4.91 7.35
CA THR A 142 -1.90 -3.56 7.43
C THR A 142 -1.81 -2.75 6.13
N VAL A 143 -1.30 -3.36 5.06
CA VAL A 143 -1.28 -2.80 3.71
C VAL A 143 -0.64 -1.41 3.73
N SER A 144 -1.35 -0.37 3.29
CA SER A 144 -0.90 1.01 3.23
C SER A 144 -0.93 1.74 4.57
N ASN A 145 -1.91 1.43 5.42
CA ASN A 145 -2.12 2.15 6.68
C ASN A 145 -0.87 2.16 7.56
N SER A 146 -0.07 1.11 7.56
CA SER A 146 1.08 1.02 8.47
C SER A 146 2.17 2.07 8.22
N TYR A 147 2.51 2.37 6.97
CA TYR A 147 3.51 3.40 6.67
C TYR A 147 2.88 4.80 6.62
N ASN A 148 1.63 4.93 6.17
CA ASN A 148 0.94 6.21 6.16
C ASN A 148 0.67 6.71 7.58
N MET A 149 0.20 5.86 8.49
CA MET A 149 -0.04 6.25 9.88
C MET A 149 1.25 6.60 10.59
N PHE A 150 2.34 5.85 10.39
CA PHE A 150 3.64 6.22 10.97
C PHE A 150 4.02 7.66 10.60
N VAL A 151 3.85 8.03 9.34
CA VAL A 151 4.16 9.38 8.84
C VAL A 151 3.19 10.43 9.38
N VAL A 152 1.89 10.14 9.42
CA VAL A 152 0.86 11.05 9.95
C VAL A 152 1.08 11.32 11.44
N GLU A 153 1.24 10.28 12.25
CA GLU A 153 1.44 10.40 13.70
C GLU A 153 2.75 11.14 14.01
N SER A 154 3.85 10.79 13.32
CA SER A 154 5.13 11.49 13.50
C SER A 154 5.00 12.98 13.16
N PHE A 155 4.26 13.32 12.10
CA PHE A 155 4.04 14.70 11.71
C PHE A 155 3.16 15.47 12.72
N LEU A 156 2.20 14.81 13.35
CA LEU A 156 1.38 15.43 14.38
C LEU A 156 2.16 15.69 15.67
N ASP A 157 3.08 14.80 16.03
CA ASP A 157 4.04 15.05 17.10
C ASP A 157 4.92 16.29 16.79
N GLU A 158 5.39 16.43 15.55
CA GLU A 158 6.12 17.63 15.11
C GLU A 158 5.27 18.91 15.22
N VAL A 159 3.98 18.83 14.87
CA VAL A 159 3.04 19.95 15.01
C VAL A 159 2.79 20.30 16.48
N ALA A 160 2.57 19.30 17.34
CA ALA A 160 2.38 19.49 18.78
C ALA A 160 3.62 20.14 19.40
N HIS A 161 4.82 19.64 19.05
CA HIS A 161 6.09 20.21 19.48
C HIS A 161 6.26 21.66 19.04
N ALA A 162 5.96 21.99 17.78
CA ALA A 162 6.04 23.36 17.26
C ALA A 162 5.06 24.33 17.95
N LEU A 163 3.95 23.80 18.47
CA LEU A 163 2.95 24.55 19.25
C LEU A 163 3.28 24.60 20.76
N GLY A 164 4.31 23.90 21.23
CA GLY A 164 4.62 23.75 22.65
C GLY A 164 3.53 23.01 23.43
N ARG A 165 2.83 22.09 22.78
CA ARG A 165 1.76 21.26 23.37
C ARG A 165 2.25 19.85 23.62
N ASP A 166 1.63 19.19 24.58
CA ASP A 166 1.76 17.74 24.75
C ASP A 166 1.13 17.03 23.53
N PRO A 167 1.74 15.94 23.01
CA PRO A 167 1.18 15.20 21.88
C PRO A 167 -0.06 14.35 22.24
N LEU A 168 -0.44 14.22 23.52
CA LEU A 168 -1.60 13.45 24.00
C LEU A 168 -2.77 14.33 24.48
#